data_AF-A0A3D3R4V0-F1
#
_entry.id   AF-A0A3D3R4V0-F1
#
_cell.length_a   1.000
_cell.length_b   1.000
_cell.length_c   1.000
_cell.angle_alpha   90.00
_cell.angle_beta   90.00
_cell.angle_gamma   90.00
#
_symmetry.space_group_name_H-M   'P 1'
#
loop_
_entity.id
_entity.type
_entity.pdbx_description
1 polymer ?
#
loop_
_entity_poly.entity_id
_entity_poly.type
_entity_poly.pdbx_seq_one_letter_code
_entity_poly.pdbx_strand_id
1 'polypeptide(L)'
;ARGVLNGNSLVQTTVSRLEGMLTKKLSISNSSVKSMAQLGVRFNGNGKLELNSATLDALLADDPDAVTEFFQQEDTGFAVVMDDVITAMTDPFTGTLKAQTDSLQASALALNTRVDELNTILEARRERLIRQFTLQETIVNQLNSQQTALDGLQKASSS
;
A
#
# COMPACT_ATOMS: atom_id res chain seq x y z
N ALA A 1 16.42 -11.05 3.85
CA ALA A 1 15.94 -9.88 3.09
C ALA A 1 14.55 -9.52 3.58
N ARG A 2 14.32 -8.29 4.05
CA ARG A 2 12.97 -7.82 4.38
C ARG A 2 12.25 -7.57 3.05
N GLY A 3 11.26 -8.42 2.73
CA GLY A 3 10.51 -8.29 1.48
C GLY A 3 9.87 -6.91 1.35
N VAL A 4 9.77 -6.39 0.12
CA VAL A 4 9.21 -5.07 -0.19
C VAL A 4 7.77 -4.85 0.29
N LEU A 5 7.08 -5.92 0.70
CA LEU A 5 5.73 -5.91 1.27
C LEU A 5 5.70 -6.22 2.77
N ASN A 6 6.85 -6.28 3.44
CA ASN A 6 6.90 -6.54 4.88
C ASN A 6 6.27 -5.34 5.63
N GLY A 7 5.21 -5.60 6.39
CA GLY A 7 4.38 -4.57 7.04
C GLY A 7 3.23 -4.04 6.17
N ASN A 8 3.06 -4.54 4.94
CA ASN A 8 1.89 -4.21 4.14
C ASN A 8 0.65 -4.91 4.71
N SER A 9 -0.27 -4.10 5.25
CA SER A 9 -1.53 -4.56 5.83
C SER A 9 -2.39 -5.33 4.84
N LEU A 10 -2.25 -5.09 3.52
CA LEU A 10 -2.96 -5.81 2.48
C LEU A 10 -2.55 -7.29 2.43
N VAL A 11 -1.25 -7.56 2.50
CA VAL A 11 -0.73 -8.94 2.44
C VAL A 11 -1.15 -9.69 3.71
N GLN A 12 -1.03 -9.05 4.88
CA GLN A 12 -1.49 -9.65 6.13
C GLN A 12 -3.00 -9.89 6.12
N THR A 13 -3.80 -8.92 5.68
CA THR A 13 -5.26 -9.07 5.59
C THR A 13 -5.66 -10.16 4.60
N THR A 14 -4.97 -10.24 3.46
CA THR A 14 -5.16 -11.30 2.45
C THR A 14 -4.90 -12.67 3.06
N VAL A 15 -3.75 -12.85 3.70
CA VAL A 15 -3.38 -14.11 4.36
C VAL A 15 -4.40 -14.46 5.45
N SER A 16 -4.73 -13.53 6.34
CA SER A 16 -5.71 -13.76 7.41
C SER A 16 -7.12 -14.09 6.89
N ARG A 17 -7.54 -13.50 5.76
CA ARG A 17 -8.81 -13.85 5.12
C ARG A 17 -8.80 -15.27 4.56
N LEU A 18 -7.71 -15.67 3.89
CA LEU A 18 -7.56 -17.02 3.36
C LEU A 18 -7.46 -18.08 4.48
N GLU A 19 -6.69 -17.79 5.53
CA GLU A 19 -6.61 -18.64 6.72
C GLU A 19 -7.96 -18.74 7.44
N GLY A 20 -8.65 -17.61 7.59
CA GLY A 20 -9.98 -17.55 8.18
C GLY A 20 -11.01 -18.34 7.37
N MET A 21 -10.92 -18.32 6.04
CA MET A 21 -11.77 -19.12 5.15
C MET A 21 -11.52 -20.63 5.33
N LEU A 22 -10.27 -21.06 5.40
CA LEU A 22 -9.91 -22.47 5.56
C LEU A 22 -10.28 -23.01 6.96
N THR A 23 -10.29 -22.14 7.96
CA THR A 23 -10.72 -22.49 9.32
C THR A 23 -12.20 -22.23 9.58
N LYS A 24 -12.93 -21.65 8.60
CA LYS A 24 -14.34 -21.33 8.71
C LYS A 24 -15.16 -22.61 8.83
N LYS A 25 -16.11 -22.60 9.77
CA LYS A 25 -17.17 -23.59 9.84
C LYS A 25 -18.31 -23.16 8.91
N LEU A 26 -18.64 -23.99 7.92
CA LEU A 26 -19.74 -23.78 7.01
C LEU A 26 -21.06 -24.22 7.65
N SER A 27 -22.12 -23.49 7.32
CA SER A 27 -23.48 -23.75 7.80
C SER A 27 -24.21 -24.71 6.88
N ILE A 28 -23.69 -25.93 6.79
CA ILE A 28 -24.31 -27.00 6.00
C ILE A 28 -25.23 -27.79 6.93
N SER A 29 -26.50 -27.87 6.53
CA SER A 29 -27.55 -28.54 7.30
C SER A 29 -27.32 -30.04 7.28
N ASN A 30 -27.51 -30.71 8.42
CA ASN A 30 -27.43 -32.17 8.56
C ASN A 30 -26.11 -32.86 8.14
N SER A 31 -25.06 -32.12 7.75
CA SER A 31 -23.75 -32.72 7.47
C SER A 31 -22.89 -32.88 8.73
N SER A 32 -22.20 -34.01 8.83
CA SER A 32 -21.17 -34.31 9.83
C SER A 32 -19.89 -33.46 9.61
N VAL A 33 -19.65 -33.07 8.35
CA VAL A 33 -18.50 -32.28 7.91
C VAL A 33 -18.90 -30.83 7.70
N LYS A 34 -18.29 -29.93 8.46
CA LYS A 34 -18.57 -28.48 8.41
C LYS A 34 -17.32 -27.64 8.25
N SER A 35 -16.13 -28.22 8.18
CA SER A 35 -14.88 -27.46 8.05
C SER A 35 -13.78 -28.31 7.44
N MET A 36 -12.81 -27.65 6.80
CA MET A 36 -11.61 -28.29 6.25
C MET A 36 -10.79 -29.03 7.33
N ALA A 37 -10.80 -28.52 8.56
CA ALA A 37 -10.16 -29.16 9.70
C ALA A 37 -10.72 -30.54 10.02
N GLN A 38 -12.03 -30.74 9.85
CA GLN A 38 -12.68 -32.05 10.04
C GLN A 38 -12.29 -33.01 8.92
N LEU A 39 -12.06 -32.52 7.70
CA LEU A 39 -11.50 -33.30 6.58
C LEU A 39 -10.00 -33.59 6.71
N GLY A 40 -9.37 -33.21 7.83
CA GLY A 40 -7.96 -33.46 8.08
C GLY A 40 -7.00 -32.42 7.49
N VAL A 41 -7.51 -31.31 6.93
CA VAL A 41 -6.69 -30.21 6.41
C VAL A 41 -6.39 -29.20 7.52
N ARG A 42 -5.11 -28.92 7.75
CA ARG A 42 -4.66 -28.02 8.83
C ARG A 42 -3.45 -27.20 8.41
N PHE A 43 -3.25 -26.06 9.07
CA PHE A 43 -2.00 -25.32 8.97
C PHE A 43 -0.94 -25.94 9.87
N ASN A 44 0.27 -26.10 9.35
CA ASN A 44 1.43 -26.47 10.14
C ASN A 44 2.09 -25.26 10.81
N GLY A 45 3.08 -25.49 11.66
CA GLY A 45 3.80 -24.42 12.37
C GLY A 45 4.54 -23.42 11.47
N ASN A 46 4.66 -23.72 10.18
CA ASN A 46 5.27 -22.86 9.17
C ASN A 46 4.23 -22.15 8.27
N GLY A 47 2.93 -22.27 8.58
CA GLY A 47 1.84 -21.65 7.81
C GLY A 47 1.50 -22.35 6.49
N LYS A 48 2.01 -23.57 6.24
CA LYS A 48 1.62 -24.37 5.07
C LYS A 48 0.45 -25.27 5.42
N LEU A 49 -0.37 -25.57 4.42
CA LEU A 49 -1.42 -26.57 4.53
C LEU A 49 -0.83 -27.98 4.50
N GLU A 50 -1.29 -28.80 5.43
CA GLU A 50 -1.02 -30.24 5.52
C GLU A 50 -2.34 -31.00 5.55
N LEU A 51 -2.40 -32.11 4.82
CA LEU A 51 -3.53 -33.02 4.77
C LEU A 51 -3.19 -34.29 5.55
N ASN A 52 -4.04 -34.64 6.52
CA ASN A 52 -4.04 -35.96 7.11
C ASN A 52 -4.90 -36.91 6.25
N SER A 53 -4.28 -37.62 5.32
CA SER A 53 -4.96 -38.55 4.42
C SER A 53 -5.75 -39.63 5.17
N ALA A 54 -5.24 -40.15 6.28
CA ALA A 54 -5.96 -41.18 7.05
C ALA A 54 -7.29 -40.66 7.63
N THR A 55 -7.37 -39.38 8.01
CA THR A 55 -8.63 -38.76 8.45
C THR A 55 -9.61 -38.60 7.29
N LEU A 56 -9.12 -38.15 6.14
CA LEU A 56 -9.95 -38.00 4.94
C LEU A 56 -10.47 -39.34 4.44
N ASP A 57 -9.62 -40.37 4.39
CA ASP A 57 -9.95 -41.71 3.92
C ASP A 57 -10.98 -42.37 4.85
N ALA A 58 -10.86 -42.19 6.17
CA ALA A 58 -11.84 -42.69 7.13
C ALA A 58 -13.21 -42.02 6.95
N LEU A 59 -13.24 -40.70 6.72
CA LEU A 59 -14.48 -39.96 6.47
C LEU A 59 -15.12 -40.34 5.13
N LEU A 60 -14.33 -40.52 4.07
CA LEU A 60 -14.82 -40.99 2.78
C LEU A 60 -15.40 -42.41 2.85
N ALA A 61 -14.87 -43.25 3.74
CA ALA A 61 -15.40 -44.60 3.95
C ALA A 61 -16.69 -44.61 4.81
N ASP A 62 -16.83 -43.68 5.76
CA ASP A 62 -17.96 -43.60 6.69
C ASP A 62 -19.15 -42.82 6.10
N ASP A 63 -18.89 -41.65 5.50
CA ASP A 63 -19.91 -40.71 5.03
C ASP A 63 -19.40 -39.90 3.80
N PRO A 64 -19.33 -40.53 2.61
CA PRO A 64 -18.88 -39.86 1.38
C PRO A 64 -19.82 -38.75 0.92
N ASP A 65 -21.10 -38.83 1.28
CA ASP A 65 -22.11 -37.82 0.96
C ASP A 65 -21.84 -36.52 1.72
N ALA A 66 -21.47 -36.59 3.01
CA ALA A 66 -21.09 -35.40 3.77
C ALA A 66 -19.85 -34.68 3.21
N VAL A 67 -18.87 -35.41 2.68
CA VAL A 67 -17.70 -34.81 2.01
C VAL A 67 -18.13 -34.11 0.72
N THR A 68 -18.99 -34.76 -0.07
CA THR A 68 -19.52 -34.20 -1.32
C THR A 68 -20.34 -32.94 -1.04
N GLU A 69 -21.27 -33.00 -0.08
CA GLU A 69 -22.07 -31.86 0.35
C GLU A 69 -21.19 -30.72 0.85
N PHE A 70 -20.13 -31.00 1.61
CA PHE A 70 -19.22 -29.97 2.08
C PHE A 70 -18.63 -29.12 0.95
N PHE A 71 -18.23 -29.75 -0.16
CA PHE A 71 -17.62 -29.04 -1.29
C PHE A 71 -18.65 -28.49 -2.28
N GLN A 72 -19.73 -29.23 -2.53
CA GLN A 72 -20.64 -29.00 -3.66
C GLN A 72 -22.00 -28.43 -3.26
N GLN A 73 -22.30 -28.25 -1.97
CA GLN A 73 -23.58 -27.70 -1.54
C GLN A 73 -23.84 -26.34 -2.20
N GLU A 74 -25.05 -26.17 -2.72
CA GLU A 74 -25.47 -24.94 -3.38
C GLU A 74 -25.43 -23.78 -2.38
N ASP A 75 -24.91 -22.63 -2.83
CA ASP A 75 -24.74 -21.37 -2.08
C ASP A 75 -23.83 -21.38 -0.83
N THR A 76 -23.67 -22.52 -0.17
CA THR A 76 -23.02 -22.61 1.16
C THR A 76 -21.85 -23.59 1.22
N GLY A 77 -21.63 -24.35 0.14
CA GLY A 77 -20.49 -25.24 -0.02
C GLY A 77 -19.16 -24.48 -0.03
N PHE A 78 -18.09 -25.20 0.28
CA PHE A 78 -16.76 -24.62 0.39
C PHE A 78 -16.29 -23.98 -0.92
N ALA A 79 -16.63 -24.56 -2.08
CA ALA A 79 -16.25 -24.02 -3.37
C ALA A 79 -16.86 -22.63 -3.62
N VAL A 80 -18.16 -22.46 -3.31
CA VAL A 80 -18.87 -21.17 -3.46
C VAL A 80 -18.27 -20.13 -2.52
N VAL A 81 -18.13 -20.48 -1.23
CA VAL A 81 -17.56 -19.56 -0.24
C VAL A 81 -16.12 -19.17 -0.58
N MET A 82 -15.35 -20.09 -1.15
CA MET A 82 -13.99 -19.81 -1.59
C MET A 82 -13.97 -18.88 -2.80
N ASP A 83 -14.83 -19.11 -3.79
CA ASP A 83 -14.96 -18.27 -4.97
C ASP A 83 -15.37 -16.84 -4.59
N ASP A 84 -16.35 -16.67 -3.69
CA ASP A 84 -16.78 -15.36 -3.18
C ASP A 84 -15.62 -14.58 -2.52
N VAL A 85 -14.83 -15.26 -1.68
CA VAL A 85 -13.69 -14.63 -0.99
C VAL A 85 -12.61 -14.22 -1.98
N ILE A 86 -12.28 -15.09 -2.94
CA ILE A 86 -11.28 -14.80 -3.98
C ILE A 86 -11.77 -13.64 -4.85
N THR A 87 -13.00 -13.70 -5.35
CA THR A 87 -13.62 -12.67 -6.18
C THR A 87 -13.68 -11.32 -5.46
N ALA A 88 -14.10 -11.27 -4.20
CA ALA A 88 -14.09 -10.02 -3.40
C ALA A 88 -12.68 -9.40 -3.25
N MET A 89 -11.62 -10.18 -3.45
CA MET A 89 -10.25 -9.72 -3.40
C MET A 89 -9.72 -9.34 -4.78
N THR A 90 -9.97 -10.18 -5.79
CA THR A 90 -9.35 -10.08 -7.12
C THR A 90 -10.23 -9.40 -8.17
N ASP A 91 -11.48 -9.08 -7.85
CA ASP A 91 -12.37 -8.42 -8.81
C ASP A 91 -11.71 -7.12 -9.33
N PRO A 92 -11.63 -6.94 -10.66
CA PRO A 92 -10.85 -5.86 -11.25
C PRO A 92 -11.50 -4.47 -11.10
N PHE A 93 -12.76 -4.41 -10.63
CA PHE A 93 -13.50 -3.16 -10.50
C PHE A 93 -13.79 -2.78 -9.04
N THR A 94 -14.15 -3.77 -8.23
CA THR A 94 -14.65 -3.64 -6.85
C THR A 94 -13.78 -4.39 -5.84
N GLY A 95 -12.83 -5.19 -6.31
CA GLY A 95 -11.98 -6.01 -5.47
C GLY A 95 -11.09 -5.17 -4.56
N THR A 96 -10.82 -5.70 -3.36
CA THR A 96 -9.98 -4.99 -2.38
C THR A 96 -8.54 -4.75 -2.85
N LEU A 97 -7.97 -5.62 -3.70
CA LEU A 97 -6.66 -5.39 -4.30
C LEU A 97 -6.67 -4.23 -5.29
N LYS A 98 -7.76 -4.06 -6.07
CA LYS A 98 -7.96 -2.93 -6.97
C LYS A 98 -8.05 -1.62 -6.20
N ALA A 99 -8.90 -1.57 -5.17
CA ALA A 99 -9.08 -0.38 -4.35
C ALA A 99 -7.76 0.09 -3.71
N GLN A 100 -6.92 -0.85 -3.24
CA GLN A 100 -5.61 -0.52 -2.70
C GLN A 100 -4.65 0.02 -3.77
N THR A 101 -4.67 -0.58 -4.96
CA THR A 101 -3.85 -0.13 -6.10
C THR A 101 -4.22 1.30 -6.50
N ASP A 102 -5.51 1.60 -6.58
CA ASP A 102 -6.01 2.93 -6.91
C ASP A 102 -5.62 3.96 -5.85
N SER A 103 -5.73 3.61 -4.57
CA SER A 103 -5.33 4.48 -3.47
C SER A 103 -3.83 4.80 -3.52
N LEU A 104 -2.99 3.81 -3.83
CA LEU A 104 -1.55 4.02 -3.99
C LEU A 104 -1.25 4.90 -5.21
N GLN A 105 -1.95 4.69 -6.33
CA GLN A 105 -1.80 5.52 -7.52
C GLN A 105 -2.22 6.97 -7.26
N ALA A 106 -3.36 7.19 -6.58
CA ALA A 106 -3.82 8.51 -6.19
C ALA A 106 -2.81 9.21 -5.26
N SER A 107 -2.24 8.46 -4.30
CA SER A 107 -1.19 8.98 -3.41
C SER A 107 0.06 9.39 -4.20
N ALA A 108 0.48 8.58 -5.18
CA ALA A 108 1.62 8.91 -6.04
C ALA A 108 1.36 10.17 -6.87
N LEU A 109 0.15 10.31 -7.44
CA LEU A 109 -0.24 11.52 -8.19
C LEU A 109 -0.23 12.77 -7.30
N ALA A 110 -0.81 12.68 -6.09
CA ALA A 110 -0.81 13.79 -5.14
C ALA A 110 0.60 14.21 -4.73
N LEU A 111 1.51 13.25 -4.52
CA LEU A 111 2.91 13.52 -4.23
C LEU A 111 3.61 14.21 -5.41
N ASN A 112 3.37 13.79 -6.65
CA ASN A 112 3.93 14.45 -7.83
C ASN A 112 3.44 15.90 -7.95
N THR A 113 2.14 16.14 -7.78
CA THR A 113 1.58 17.50 -7.76
C THR A 113 2.24 18.35 -6.68
N ARG A 114 2.46 17.78 -5.49
CA ARG A 114 3.12 18.50 -4.39
C ARG A 114 4.58 18.85 -4.71
N VAL A 115 5.29 17.97 -5.40
CA VAL A 115 6.67 18.24 -5.87
C VAL A 115 6.66 19.40 -6.86
N ASP A 116 5.74 19.43 -7.82
CA ASP A 116 5.64 20.49 -8.83
C ASP A 116 5.34 21.86 -8.20
N GLU A 117 4.45 21.91 -7.22
CA GLU A 117 4.17 23.12 -6.44
C GLU A 117 5.42 23.63 -5.71
N LEU A 118 6.15 22.73 -5.05
CA LEU A 118 7.36 23.08 -4.32
C LEU A 118 8.46 23.59 -5.26
N ASN A 119 8.62 22.98 -6.43
CA ASN A 119 9.55 23.46 -7.46
C ASN A 119 9.19 24.89 -7.90
N THR A 120 7.91 25.17 -8.13
CA THR A 120 7.44 26.53 -8.47
C THR A 120 7.78 27.55 -7.38
N ILE A 121 7.57 27.18 -6.10
CA ILE A 121 7.91 28.04 -4.95
C ILE A 121 9.42 28.28 -4.87
N LEU A 122 10.24 27.24 -5.09
CA LEU A 122 11.69 27.33 -5.06
C LEU A 122 12.22 28.24 -6.17
N GLU A 123 11.68 28.14 -7.38
CA GLU A 123 12.07 29.02 -8.49
C GLU A 123 11.71 30.49 -8.21
N ALA A 124 10.51 30.78 -7.73
CA ALA A 124 10.12 32.14 -7.34
C ALA A 124 11.02 32.70 -6.23
N ARG A 125 11.44 31.85 -5.28
CA ARG A 125 12.39 32.23 -4.24
C ARG A 125 13.78 32.51 -4.81
N ARG A 126 14.25 31.69 -5.76
CA ARG A 126 15.54 31.88 -6.45
C ARG A 126 15.55 33.20 -7.21
N GLU A 127 14.52 33.49 -8.00
CA GLU A 127 14.41 34.76 -8.73
C GLU A 127 14.40 35.97 -7.81
N ARG A 128 13.66 35.91 -6.70
CA ARG A 128 13.66 36.98 -5.70
C ARG A 128 15.05 37.20 -5.10
N LEU A 129 15.77 36.13 -4.76
CA LEU A 129 17.13 36.22 -4.24
C LEU A 129 18.09 36.82 -5.26
N ILE A 130 17.98 36.45 -6.55
CA ILE A 130 18.78 37.05 -7.63
C ILE A 130 18.52 38.55 -7.72
N ARG A 131 17.26 38.99 -7.74
CA ARG A 131 16.90 40.42 -7.77
C ARG A 131 17.46 41.17 -6.56
N GLN A 132 17.35 40.59 -5.36
CA GLN A 132 17.90 41.18 -4.14
C GLN A 132 19.42 41.30 -4.20
N PHE A 133 20.11 40.32 -4.76
CA PHE A 133 21.55 40.34 -4.94
C PHE A 133 21.99 41.42 -5.94
N THR A 134 21.35 41.52 -7.11
CA THR A 134 21.64 42.57 -8.11
C THR A 134 21.39 43.98 -7.58
N LEU A 135 20.33 44.17 -6.77
CA LEU A 135 20.09 45.45 -6.09
C LEU A 135 21.18 45.77 -5.07
N GLN A 136 21.64 44.77 -4.29
CA GLN A 136 22.75 44.94 -3.36
C GLN A 136 24.04 45.32 -4.09
N GLU A 137 24.36 44.69 -5.22
CA GLU A 137 25.53 45.07 -6.04
C GLU A 137 25.42 46.51 -6.56
N THR A 138 24.25 46.92 -7.04
CA THR A 138 24.01 48.30 -7.47
C THR A 138 24.23 49.30 -6.33
N ILE A 139 23.70 49.00 -5.13
CA ILE A 139 23.87 49.85 -3.95
C ILE A 139 25.34 49.93 -3.55
N VAL A 140 26.06 48.81 -3.51
CA VAL A 140 27.50 48.78 -3.19
C VAL A 140 28.30 49.61 -4.20
N ASN A 141 28.01 49.49 -5.49
CA ASN A 141 28.65 50.30 -6.53
C ASN A 141 28.35 51.80 -6.36
N GLN A 142 27.09 52.16 -6.04
CA GLN A 142 26.70 53.54 -5.75
C GLN A 142 27.42 54.08 -4.51
N LEU A 143 27.56 53.29 -3.45
CA LEU A 143 28.28 53.66 -2.23
C LEU A 143 29.78 53.85 -2.50
N ASN A 144 30.41 52.95 -3.26
CA ASN A 144 31.82 53.07 -3.66
C ASN A 144 32.07 54.34 -4.49
N SER A 145 31.16 54.68 -5.40
CA SER A 145 31.26 55.91 -6.20
C SER A 145 31.12 57.17 -5.34
N GLN A 146 30.20 57.16 -4.36
CA GLN A 146 30.04 58.26 -3.39
C GLN A 146 31.27 58.42 -2.51
N GLN A 147 31.85 57.32 -2.01
CA GLN A 147 33.07 57.38 -1.21
C GLN A 147 34.24 57.97 -2.02
N THR A 148 34.40 57.56 -3.28
CA THR A 148 35.43 58.12 -4.18
C THR A 148 35.24 59.62 -4.41
N ALA A 149 33.98 60.08 -4.58
CA ALA A 149 33.67 61.50 -4.75
C ALA A 149 33.98 62.32 -3.48
N LEU A 150 33.65 61.78 -2.29
CA LEU A 150 33.96 62.40 -1.01
C LEU A 150 35.47 62.51 -0.77
N ASP A 151 36.23 61.46 -1.08
CA ASP A 151 37.70 61.48 -0.98
C ASP A 151 38.33 62.53 -1.92
N GLY A 152 37.75 62.71 -3.12
CA GLY A 152 38.16 63.76 -4.06
C GLY A 152 37.90 65.17 -3.53
N LEU A 153 36.73 65.40 -2.91
CA LEU A 153 36.38 66.68 -2.28
C LEU A 153 37.29 67.00 -1.09
N GLN A 154 37.64 66.01 -0.26
CA GLN A 154 38.57 66.19 0.85
C GLN A 154 39.96 66.62 0.38
N LYS A 155 40.50 66.02 -0.67
CA LYS A 155 41.80 66.42 -1.25
C LYS A 155 41.79 67.84 -1.81
N ALA A 156 40.67 68.23 -2.43
CA ALA A 156 40.50 69.57 -2.98
C ALA A 156 40.34 70.65 -1.90
N SER A 157 39.77 70.33 -0.73
CA SER A 157 39.61 71.28 0.37
C SER A 157 40.84 71.36 1.29
N SER A 158 41.73 70.38 1.27
CA SER A 158 43.00 70.38 1.99
C SER A 158 44.18 71.01 1.21
N SER A 159 43.95 71.46 -0.02
CA SER A 159 44.92 72.17 -0.88
C SER A 159 44.58 73.67 -0.92
#